data_AF-A0A534RFZ0-F1
#
_entry.id   AF-A0A534RFZ0-F1
#
_cell.length_a   1.000
_cell.length_b   1.000
_cell.length_c   1.000
_cell.angle_alpha   90.00
_cell.angle_beta   90.00
_cell.angle_gamma   90.00
#
_symmetry.space_group_name_H-M   'P 1'
#
loop_
_entity.id
_entity.type
_entity.pdbx_description
1 polymer ?
#
loop_
_entity_poly.entity_id
_entity_poly.type
_entity_poly.pdbx_seq_one_letter_code
_entity_poly.pdbx_strand_id
1 'polypeptide(L)'
;MIGRGGLARAREWTIGSPARRTAARGETAVPVQLGRYRIKQGVRGAVLTCVEAPTMRVRVQHGLCVTATAARSAAAGSIFLDGAARGAPFLDSKREVYNLDHHEGCVRPFTLATCEQAVVLIRTGLDLRKRDWTVYANDADLDTVLAIWVLLNHIRLNDGRGATRARVMPLLRLQGVVDALGLEQQDLCGLPPEVLTETQTWIERLRTPELAAKGRGRWQDLDLLEHTADRLRAIDRLIYPPKQFDDLEEIDELVRVPIANGRVAIICRSEVGIYEVERQLRRLHGRRLAVIVLQQRTSVYTLRQVDAYLPATLASVYERLNLIDPAAGGHRSANRWGGSTEIGGSPRRSGTRVTPQQIASVCQRAYGRPRLLERLSRIGVAALGSAAIMLAALAPLLMPGAPGNLGPQPAVQFSMLLAAFGGALFLTRGFRAPGLYGLRRPARLDWLSVVPVAVLGALAGGVWIPAVHLPGPATALPAVPDLLALLTLPLAAEVIFRGLVQGSLVMSFAIQSCGGPWSVSAPTIVSAGLYALWGAVLGSPSFALAPALLPDATPSLPLLGAFVFGAGSAMARERSESIGASILLHWICVATVLLARAWISP
;
A
#
# COMPACT_ATOMS: atom_id res chain seq x y z
N MET A 1 55.17 37.22 1.12
CA MET A 1 53.95 37.92 1.58
C MET A 1 53.19 38.44 0.37
N ILE A 2 52.24 37.67 -0.20
CA ILE A 2 51.12 38.15 -1.04
C ILE A 2 49.97 37.14 -0.83
N GLY A 3 48.75 37.65 -0.65
CA GLY A 3 47.64 37.00 0.07
C GLY A 3 46.85 35.91 -0.65
N ARG A 4 46.42 34.94 0.17
CA ARG A 4 45.33 33.95 -0.01
C ARG A 4 43.98 34.69 -0.07
N GLY A 5 42.90 34.24 -0.69
CA GLY A 5 42.52 32.93 -1.23
C GLY A 5 40.99 32.90 -1.22
N GLY A 6 40.36 32.91 -2.40
CA GLY A 6 38.91 32.93 -2.57
C GLY A 6 38.31 31.53 -2.42
N LEU A 7 37.50 31.34 -1.38
CA LEU A 7 36.67 30.16 -1.14
C LEU A 7 35.45 30.18 -2.08
N ALA A 8 35.43 29.30 -3.09
CA ALA A 8 34.22 29.00 -3.86
C ALA A 8 33.36 27.99 -3.07
N ARG A 9 32.18 28.44 -2.62
CA ARG A 9 31.17 27.64 -1.92
C ARG A 9 30.60 26.55 -2.83
N ALA A 10 30.65 25.31 -2.38
CA ALA A 10 29.82 24.22 -2.89
C ALA A 10 28.33 24.55 -2.65
N ARG A 11 27.50 24.46 -3.69
CA ARG A 11 26.04 24.59 -3.59
C ARG A 11 25.43 23.27 -3.14
N GLU A 12 24.89 23.28 -1.94
CA GLU A 12 24.03 22.24 -1.37
C GLU A 12 22.63 22.33 -2.03
N TRP A 13 22.07 21.22 -2.53
CA TRP A 13 20.78 21.23 -3.24
C TRP A 13 19.64 20.68 -2.37
N THR A 14 18.66 21.55 -2.08
CA THR A 14 17.32 21.26 -1.56
C THR A 14 16.28 21.08 -2.68
N ILE A 15 15.37 20.12 -2.52
CA ILE A 15 14.39 19.65 -3.51
C ILE A 15 13.21 20.64 -3.65
N GLY A 16 12.92 21.18 -4.85
CA GLY A 16 11.74 22.01 -5.12
C GLY A 16 11.39 22.34 -6.59
N SER A 17 10.19 21.88 -7.01
CA SER A 17 9.20 22.26 -8.08
C SER A 17 9.58 22.61 -9.56
N PRO A 18 8.74 22.22 -10.55
CA PRO A 18 9.07 22.24 -11.98
C PRO A 18 8.53 23.46 -12.75
N ALA A 19 9.31 23.97 -13.70
CA ALA A 19 8.86 24.93 -14.71
C ALA A 19 8.64 24.22 -16.07
N ARG A 20 7.43 24.38 -16.63
CA ARG A 20 7.04 23.94 -17.98
C ARG A 20 7.84 24.67 -19.06
N ARG A 21 8.30 23.95 -20.09
CA ARG A 21 8.50 24.51 -21.43
C ARG A 21 7.94 23.58 -22.51
N THR A 22 7.37 24.26 -23.51
CA THR A 22 6.51 23.85 -24.60
C THR A 22 7.24 23.16 -25.74
N ALA A 23 6.55 22.22 -26.38
CA ALA A 23 6.99 21.47 -27.56
C ALA A 23 6.83 22.28 -28.87
N ALA A 24 7.73 22.04 -29.82
CA ALA A 24 7.55 22.38 -31.23
C ALA A 24 7.86 21.14 -32.09
N ARG A 25 7.00 20.90 -33.10
CA ARG A 25 6.94 19.74 -34.01
C ARG A 25 8.02 19.79 -35.11
N GLY A 26 8.42 18.60 -35.57
CA GLY A 26 9.08 18.36 -36.85
C GLY A 26 9.28 16.87 -37.07
N GLU A 27 8.48 16.26 -37.95
CA GLU A 27 8.49 14.83 -38.29
C GLU A 27 9.73 14.41 -39.09
N THR A 28 10.38 13.32 -38.66
CA THR A 28 10.92 12.27 -39.54
C THR A 28 10.73 10.94 -38.82
N ALA A 29 9.90 10.07 -39.39
CA ALA A 29 9.58 8.77 -38.82
C ALA A 29 10.76 7.79 -39.03
N VAL A 30 11.68 7.76 -38.06
CA VAL A 30 12.55 6.61 -37.82
C VAL A 30 11.69 5.51 -37.19
N PRO A 31 11.77 4.23 -37.61
CA PRO A 31 11.02 3.17 -36.95
C PRO A 31 11.44 3.16 -35.48
N VAL A 32 10.50 3.51 -34.60
CA VAL A 32 10.67 3.42 -33.15
C VAL A 32 10.78 1.94 -32.84
N GLN A 33 12.00 1.41 -32.88
CA GLN A 33 12.32 0.14 -32.29
C GLN A 33 12.05 0.35 -30.79
N LEU A 34 10.87 -0.09 -30.33
CA LEU A 34 10.38 0.03 -28.96
C LEU A 34 11.39 -0.65 -28.03
N GLY A 35 12.42 0.10 -27.64
CA GLY A 35 13.56 -0.41 -26.92
C GLY A 35 13.18 -0.75 -25.49
N ARG A 36 13.75 -1.83 -24.96
CA ARG A 36 13.59 -2.20 -23.54
C ARG A 36 14.11 -1.13 -22.57
N TYR A 37 14.91 -0.16 -23.03
CA TYR A 37 15.37 1.00 -22.25
C TYR A 37 14.47 2.22 -22.47
N ARG A 38 13.97 2.78 -21.37
CA ARG A 38 13.02 3.89 -21.36
C ARG A 38 13.45 4.99 -20.39
N ILE A 39 13.31 6.24 -20.82
CA ILE A 39 13.50 7.40 -19.96
C ILE A 39 12.13 7.82 -19.42
N LYS A 40 11.96 7.80 -18.10
CA LYS A 40 10.73 8.19 -17.42
C LYS A 40 10.98 9.48 -16.65
N GLN A 41 10.06 10.44 -16.79
CA GLN A 41 10.07 11.65 -15.96
C GLN A 41 9.56 11.30 -14.55
N GLY A 42 10.35 11.64 -13.53
CA GLY A 42 10.03 11.37 -12.13
C GLY A 42 10.07 12.63 -11.28
N VAL A 43 9.57 12.53 -10.04
CA VAL A 43 9.57 13.65 -9.06
C VAL A 43 10.97 14.18 -8.80
N ARG A 44 11.98 13.31 -8.85
CA ARG A 44 13.39 13.65 -8.66
C ARG A 44 14.13 13.84 -9.98
N GLY A 45 13.44 14.16 -11.07
CA GLY A 45 14.00 14.25 -12.43
C GLY A 45 13.92 12.94 -13.22
N ALA A 46 14.38 13.00 -14.47
CA ALA A 46 14.38 11.89 -15.41
C ALA A 46 15.23 10.71 -14.91
N VAL A 47 14.78 9.50 -15.20
CA VAL A 47 15.50 8.26 -14.89
C VAL A 47 15.43 7.30 -16.07
N LEU A 48 16.51 6.57 -16.33
CA LEU A 48 16.53 5.46 -17.28
C LEU A 48 16.12 4.17 -16.57
N THR A 49 15.25 3.40 -17.23
CA THR A 49 14.67 2.14 -16.74
C THR A 49 14.76 1.07 -17.81
N CYS A 50 14.76 -0.20 -17.40
CA CYS A 50 14.76 -1.35 -18.31
C CYS A 50 13.56 -2.25 -18.03
N VAL A 51 12.83 -2.66 -19.08
CA VAL A 51 11.69 -3.60 -18.98
C VAL A 51 12.12 -4.93 -18.33
N GLU A 52 13.33 -5.40 -18.62
CA GLU A 52 13.87 -6.64 -18.05
C GLU A 52 14.54 -6.48 -16.68
N ALA A 53 14.64 -5.25 -16.16
CA ALA A 53 15.14 -4.97 -14.82
C ALA A 53 14.23 -3.93 -14.12
N PRO A 54 12.96 -4.28 -13.83
CA PRO A 54 11.96 -3.33 -13.32
C PRO A 54 12.27 -2.79 -11.92
N THR A 55 13.21 -3.41 -11.22
CA THR A 55 13.71 -2.96 -9.92
C THR A 55 14.80 -1.91 -10.02
N MET A 56 15.30 -1.59 -11.23
CA MET A 56 16.46 -0.73 -11.41
C MET A 56 16.09 0.61 -12.03
N ARG A 57 16.69 1.66 -11.48
CA ARG A 57 16.63 3.03 -12.01
C ARG A 57 18.04 3.55 -12.16
N VAL A 58 18.32 4.19 -13.29
CA VAL A 58 19.64 4.73 -13.60
C VAL A 58 19.54 6.26 -13.69
N ARG A 59 20.48 6.93 -13.05
CA ARG A 59 20.65 8.37 -13.04
C ARG A 59 22.07 8.68 -13.48
N VAL A 60 22.17 9.40 -14.58
CA VAL A 60 23.44 9.84 -15.15
C VAL A 60 23.37 11.36 -15.26
N GLN A 61 24.30 12.06 -14.63
CA GLN A 61 24.29 13.52 -14.61
C GLN A 61 25.71 14.05 -14.52
N HIS A 62 26.05 14.99 -15.42
CA HIS A 62 27.34 15.67 -15.41
C HIS A 62 27.70 16.21 -14.03
N GLY A 63 28.90 15.89 -13.58
CA GLY A 63 29.49 16.43 -12.34
C GLY A 63 28.83 15.95 -11.05
N LEU A 64 27.95 14.95 -11.10
CA LEU A 64 27.42 14.31 -9.89
C LEU A 64 28.58 13.72 -9.09
N CYS A 65 28.84 14.23 -7.89
CA CYS A 65 29.88 13.66 -7.04
C CYS A 65 29.50 13.86 -5.57
N VAL A 66 29.08 12.79 -4.91
CA VAL A 66 28.72 12.85 -3.47
C VAL A 66 29.94 12.57 -2.60
N THR A 67 29.94 13.05 -1.36
CA THR A 67 31.03 12.74 -0.42
C THR A 67 31.01 11.26 -0.01
N ALA A 68 32.15 10.71 0.41
CA ALA A 68 32.24 9.33 0.90
C ALA A 68 31.25 9.04 2.04
N THR A 69 31.10 9.99 2.98
CA THR A 69 30.16 9.90 4.09
C THR A 69 28.71 9.92 3.58
N ALA A 70 28.38 10.79 2.62
CA ALA A 70 27.05 10.84 2.01
C ALA A 70 26.73 9.52 1.30
N ALA A 71 27.65 8.98 0.50
CA ALA A 71 27.51 7.69 -0.17
C ALA A 71 27.26 6.56 0.83
N ARG A 72 28.07 6.43 1.89
CA ARG A 72 27.88 5.41 2.94
C ARG A 72 26.57 5.58 3.69
N SER A 73 26.09 6.82 3.82
CA SER A 73 24.84 7.15 4.47
C SER A 73 23.61 7.03 3.57
N ALA A 74 23.78 6.72 2.28
CA ALA A 74 22.71 6.68 1.29
C ALA A 74 21.63 5.64 1.63
N ALA A 75 20.49 5.80 0.97
CA ALA A 75 19.38 4.87 1.09
C ALA A 75 19.81 3.49 0.57
N ALA A 76 19.32 2.43 1.24
CA ALA A 76 19.59 1.07 0.85
C ALA A 76 19.13 0.82 -0.60
N GLY A 77 19.94 0.10 -1.38
CA GLY A 77 19.74 -0.05 -2.82
C GLY A 77 20.46 1.01 -3.68
N SER A 78 21.46 1.71 -3.16
CA SER A 78 22.22 2.71 -3.93
C SER A 78 23.51 2.11 -4.48
N ILE A 79 23.79 2.32 -5.76
CA ILE A 79 25.03 1.92 -6.43
C ILE A 79 25.63 3.17 -7.08
N PHE A 80 26.83 3.56 -6.68
CA PHE A 80 27.59 4.64 -7.28
C PHE A 80 28.60 4.04 -8.25
N LEU A 81 28.67 4.60 -9.45
CA LEU A 81 29.58 4.20 -10.51
C LEU A 81 30.58 5.32 -10.72
N ASP A 82 31.85 4.96 -10.85
CA ASP A 82 32.91 5.71 -11.50
C ASP A 82 32.94 7.20 -11.15
N GLY A 83 33.56 7.55 -10.02
CA GLY A 83 33.64 8.94 -9.55
C GLY A 83 32.32 9.60 -9.11
N ALA A 84 31.16 8.93 -9.19
CA ALA A 84 29.89 9.48 -8.68
C ALA A 84 29.86 9.63 -7.15
N ALA A 85 30.74 8.92 -6.44
CA ALA A 85 31.00 9.08 -5.02
C ALA A 85 32.50 9.19 -4.76
N ARG A 86 32.89 10.09 -3.86
CA ARG A 86 34.28 10.26 -3.44
C ARG A 86 34.77 9.11 -2.58
N GLY A 87 36.08 8.89 -2.65
CA GLY A 87 36.84 7.94 -1.85
C GLY A 87 36.86 6.51 -2.42
N ALA A 88 37.68 5.66 -1.80
CA ALA A 88 37.89 4.28 -2.24
C ALA A 88 36.58 3.48 -2.43
N PRO A 89 36.57 2.52 -3.38
CA PRO A 89 35.46 1.62 -3.61
C PRO A 89 35.13 0.84 -2.34
N PHE A 90 33.86 0.53 -2.17
CA PHE A 90 33.41 -0.23 -1.01
C PHE A 90 32.15 -1.02 -1.29
N LEU A 91 32.02 -2.13 -0.55
CA LEU A 91 30.82 -2.95 -0.54
C LEU A 91 30.22 -2.98 0.87
N ASP A 92 29.12 -2.24 1.10
CA ASP A 92 28.37 -2.35 2.34
C ASP A 92 27.18 -3.29 2.15
N SER A 93 27.42 -4.59 2.38
CA SER A 93 26.39 -5.63 2.25
C SER A 93 25.30 -5.57 3.32
N LYS A 94 25.54 -4.89 4.45
CA LYS A 94 24.53 -4.74 5.52
C LYS A 94 23.52 -3.66 5.17
N ARG A 95 24.01 -2.53 4.63
CA ARG A 95 23.17 -1.43 4.15
C ARG A 95 22.71 -1.61 2.70
N GLU A 96 23.35 -2.51 1.96
CA GLU A 96 23.18 -2.71 0.51
C GLU A 96 23.41 -1.41 -0.25
N VAL A 97 24.59 -0.84 -0.02
CA VAL A 97 25.10 0.37 -0.68
C VAL A 97 26.51 0.07 -1.20
N TYR A 98 26.75 0.39 -2.47
CA TYR A 98 27.97 0.02 -3.17
C TYR A 98 28.57 1.21 -3.89
N ASN A 99 29.89 1.36 -3.81
CA ASN A 99 30.67 2.29 -4.64
C ASN A 99 31.61 1.48 -5.53
N LEU A 100 31.35 1.51 -6.83
CA LEU A 100 32.16 0.88 -7.86
C LEU A 100 32.98 1.96 -8.53
N ASP A 101 33.99 2.46 -7.82
CA ASP A 101 34.95 3.43 -8.33
C ASP A 101 36.30 2.74 -8.54
N HIS A 102 37.10 3.29 -9.44
CA HIS A 102 38.48 2.84 -9.65
C HIS A 102 39.48 4.00 -9.77
N HIS A 103 39.04 5.25 -9.65
CA HIS A 103 39.90 6.43 -9.74
C HIS A 103 40.39 6.93 -8.38
N GLU A 104 39.49 7.17 -7.42
CA GLU A 104 39.82 7.82 -6.14
C GLU A 104 40.12 6.78 -5.06
N GLY A 105 41.26 6.94 -4.36
CA GLY A 105 41.65 6.03 -3.28
C GLY A 105 42.02 4.61 -3.74
N CYS A 106 42.26 4.42 -5.04
CA CYS A 106 42.64 3.16 -5.66
C CYS A 106 44.07 3.17 -6.19
N VAL A 107 44.71 2.01 -6.19
CA VAL A 107 45.89 1.78 -7.03
C VAL A 107 45.38 1.27 -8.37
N ARG A 108 45.23 2.18 -9.35
CA ARG A 108 44.56 1.92 -10.64
C ARG A 108 45.04 0.63 -11.33
N PRO A 109 46.36 0.33 -11.39
CA PRO A 109 46.81 -0.90 -12.04
C PRO A 109 46.36 -2.23 -11.43
N PHE A 110 45.95 -2.22 -10.16
CA PHE A 110 45.52 -3.43 -9.44
C PHE A 110 44.03 -3.40 -9.09
N THR A 111 43.31 -2.36 -9.51
CA THR A 111 41.88 -2.20 -9.27
C THR A 111 41.14 -2.40 -10.58
N LEU A 112 40.19 -3.34 -10.61
CA LEU A 112 39.34 -3.57 -11.79
C LEU A 112 38.58 -2.28 -12.16
N ALA A 113 38.35 -2.05 -13.44
CA ALA A 113 37.49 -0.96 -13.91
C ALA A 113 36.03 -1.17 -13.49
N THR A 114 35.21 -0.13 -13.59
CA THR A 114 33.83 -0.12 -13.07
C THR A 114 32.97 -1.19 -13.73
N CYS A 115 33.11 -1.42 -15.04
CA CYS A 115 32.34 -2.47 -15.73
C CYS A 115 32.72 -3.89 -15.27
N GLU A 116 33.99 -4.13 -14.97
CA GLU A 116 34.48 -5.40 -14.44
C GLU A 116 34.03 -5.61 -12.99
N GLN A 117 34.09 -4.57 -12.16
CA GLN A 117 33.56 -4.62 -10.79
C GLN A 117 32.05 -4.96 -10.78
N ALA A 118 31.27 -4.37 -11.70
CA ALA A 118 29.84 -4.64 -11.82
C ALA A 118 29.53 -6.10 -12.17
N VAL A 119 30.29 -6.72 -13.09
CA VAL A 119 30.06 -8.13 -13.45
C VAL A 119 30.47 -9.06 -12.31
N VAL A 120 31.58 -8.78 -11.61
CA VAL A 120 31.98 -9.53 -10.42
C VAL A 120 30.85 -9.50 -9.39
N LEU A 121 30.34 -8.31 -9.05
CA LEU A 121 29.31 -8.14 -8.03
C LEU A 121 28.04 -8.95 -8.29
N ILE A 122 27.55 -8.95 -9.54
CA ILE A 122 26.36 -9.71 -9.94
C ILE A 122 26.64 -11.22 -9.92
N ARG A 123 27.83 -11.63 -10.35
CA ARG A 123 28.21 -13.05 -10.44
C ARG A 123 28.54 -13.67 -9.08
N THR A 124 28.99 -12.88 -8.12
CA THR A 124 29.28 -13.33 -6.74
C THR A 124 28.04 -13.33 -5.84
N GLY A 125 26.85 -13.01 -6.37
CA GLY A 125 25.58 -13.27 -5.70
C GLY A 125 24.71 -12.07 -5.38
N LEU A 126 25.00 -10.87 -5.91
CA LEU A 126 24.09 -9.74 -5.73
C LEU A 126 22.75 -9.97 -6.46
N ASP A 127 21.68 -10.18 -5.71
CA ASP A 127 20.32 -10.30 -6.26
C ASP A 127 19.65 -8.93 -6.42
N LEU A 128 19.83 -8.34 -7.60
CA LEU A 128 19.22 -7.04 -7.96
C LEU A 128 17.69 -7.08 -8.04
N ARG A 129 17.07 -8.27 -7.95
CA ARG A 129 15.61 -8.39 -7.88
C ARG A 129 15.09 -8.10 -6.47
N LYS A 130 15.92 -8.23 -5.42
CA LYS A 130 15.51 -8.22 -3.99
C LYS A 130 14.75 -6.96 -3.58
N ARG A 131 15.06 -5.81 -4.16
CA ARG A 131 14.53 -4.47 -3.83
C ARG A 131 14.61 -3.54 -5.01
N ASP A 132 14.13 -2.31 -4.85
CA ASP A 132 14.47 -1.21 -5.75
C ASP A 132 15.94 -0.78 -5.60
N TRP A 133 16.61 -0.59 -6.73
CA TRP A 133 17.98 -0.11 -6.84
C TRP A 133 18.04 1.18 -7.63
N THR A 134 18.89 2.10 -7.20
CA THR A 134 19.23 3.31 -7.96
C THR A 134 20.72 3.33 -8.24
N VAL A 135 21.06 3.39 -9.52
CA VAL A 135 22.42 3.52 -10.03
C VAL A 135 22.69 4.99 -10.31
N TYR A 136 23.80 5.49 -9.80
CA TYR A 136 24.25 6.87 -9.92
C TYR A 136 25.58 6.91 -10.67
N ALA A 137 25.64 7.70 -11.73
CA ALA A 137 26.84 7.93 -12.53
C ALA A 137 27.01 9.43 -12.79
N ASN A 138 28.26 9.87 -12.88
CA ASN A 138 28.64 11.27 -13.06
C ASN A 138 28.99 11.63 -14.51
N ASP A 139 29.26 10.62 -15.31
CA ASP A 139 29.59 10.69 -16.73
C ASP A 139 29.00 9.45 -17.45
N ALA A 140 29.11 9.39 -18.77
CA ALA A 140 28.61 8.30 -19.61
C ALA A 140 29.66 7.79 -20.60
N ASP A 141 30.91 7.64 -20.16
CA ASP A 141 31.93 6.95 -20.95
C ASP A 141 31.62 5.46 -21.10
N LEU A 142 32.42 4.78 -21.92
CA LEU A 142 32.17 3.38 -22.23
C LEU A 142 32.26 2.45 -21.01
N ASP A 143 33.16 2.68 -20.06
CA ASP A 143 33.28 1.84 -18.87
C ASP A 143 32.01 1.93 -18.00
N THR A 144 31.57 3.17 -17.72
CA THR A 144 30.35 3.43 -16.97
C THR A 144 29.11 2.89 -17.69
N VAL A 145 28.99 3.08 -19.01
CA VAL A 145 27.86 2.56 -19.78
C VAL A 145 27.83 1.02 -19.78
N LEU A 146 28.99 0.36 -19.90
CA LEU A 146 29.07 -1.10 -19.80
C LEU A 146 28.70 -1.59 -18.40
N ALA A 147 29.11 -0.89 -17.34
CA ALA A 147 28.69 -1.21 -15.98
C ALA A 147 27.16 -1.11 -15.82
N ILE A 148 26.54 -0.04 -16.35
CA ILE A 148 25.08 0.12 -16.38
C ILE A 148 24.44 -1.03 -17.16
N TRP A 149 24.97 -1.38 -18.33
CA TRP A 149 24.46 -2.49 -19.14
C TRP A 149 24.48 -3.81 -18.36
N VAL A 150 25.59 -4.09 -17.67
CA VAL A 150 25.78 -5.30 -16.85
C VAL A 150 24.74 -5.38 -15.74
N LEU A 151 24.52 -4.29 -15.01
CA LEU A 151 23.51 -4.21 -13.94
C LEU A 151 22.08 -4.43 -14.48
N LEU A 152 21.73 -3.79 -15.59
CA LEU A 152 20.42 -3.94 -16.24
C LEU A 152 20.21 -5.32 -16.88
N ASN A 153 21.29 -6.07 -17.16
CA ASN A 153 21.26 -7.42 -17.75
C ASN A 153 21.54 -8.55 -16.76
N HIS A 154 21.51 -8.27 -15.45
CA HIS A 154 21.88 -9.23 -14.41
C HIS A 154 21.16 -10.59 -14.51
N ILE A 155 19.91 -10.62 -14.94
CA ILE A 155 19.14 -11.87 -15.15
C ILE A 155 19.77 -12.70 -16.27
N ARG A 156 20.10 -12.08 -17.41
CA ARG A 156 20.68 -12.76 -18.58
C ARG A 156 22.12 -13.19 -18.33
N LEU A 157 22.88 -12.42 -17.56
CA LEU A 157 24.26 -12.77 -17.20
C LEU A 157 24.37 -13.93 -16.20
N ASN A 158 23.34 -14.08 -15.36
CA ASN A 158 23.19 -15.19 -14.42
C ASN A 158 22.45 -16.40 -15.02
N ASP A 159 22.09 -16.38 -16.30
CA ASP A 159 21.51 -17.54 -16.97
C ASP A 159 22.52 -18.72 -17.01
N GLY A 160 22.00 -19.93 -16.79
CA GLY A 160 22.78 -21.16 -16.69
C GLY A 160 23.49 -21.52 -18.00
N ARG A 161 22.91 -21.14 -19.15
CA ARG A 161 23.51 -21.39 -20.48
C ARG A 161 24.75 -20.55 -20.76
N GLY A 162 24.87 -19.38 -20.14
CA GLY A 162 26.04 -18.51 -20.25
C GLY A 162 26.33 -17.88 -21.62
N ALA A 163 25.48 -18.06 -22.64
CA ALA A 163 25.74 -17.54 -23.99
C ALA A 163 25.90 -16.01 -24.04
N THR A 164 24.99 -15.26 -23.40
CA THR A 164 25.10 -13.79 -23.27
C THR A 164 26.40 -13.39 -22.58
N ARG A 165 26.77 -14.11 -21.51
CA ARG A 165 27.98 -13.86 -20.74
C ARG A 165 29.21 -14.10 -21.61
N ALA A 166 29.29 -15.24 -22.29
CA ALA A 166 30.41 -15.56 -23.18
C ALA A 166 30.63 -14.49 -24.25
N ARG A 167 29.56 -13.90 -24.79
CA ARG A 167 29.63 -12.88 -25.84
C ARG A 167 30.03 -11.50 -25.34
N VAL A 168 29.65 -11.11 -24.12
CA VAL A 168 29.97 -9.78 -23.58
C VAL A 168 31.30 -9.74 -22.83
N MET A 169 31.78 -10.86 -22.28
CA MET A 169 32.99 -10.89 -21.44
C MET A 169 34.25 -10.36 -22.14
N PRO A 170 34.54 -10.65 -23.42
CA PRO A 170 35.68 -10.06 -24.11
C PRO A 170 35.62 -8.53 -24.13
N LEU A 171 34.44 -7.97 -24.38
CA LEU A 171 34.20 -6.52 -24.41
C LEU A 171 34.44 -5.89 -23.03
N LEU A 172 33.91 -6.49 -21.96
CA LEU A 172 34.13 -6.00 -20.60
C LEU A 172 35.60 -6.10 -20.20
N ARG A 173 36.26 -7.22 -20.52
CA ARG A 173 37.66 -7.45 -20.13
C ARG A 173 38.61 -6.50 -20.85
N LEU A 174 38.43 -6.32 -22.16
CA LEU A 174 39.28 -5.41 -22.93
C LEU A 174 39.05 -3.96 -22.52
N GLN A 175 37.79 -3.51 -22.41
CA GLN A 175 37.51 -2.14 -21.97
C GLN A 175 38.05 -1.89 -20.56
N GLY A 176 37.89 -2.84 -19.63
CA GLY A 176 38.38 -2.68 -18.27
C GLY A 176 39.92 -2.58 -18.18
N VAL A 177 40.63 -3.38 -18.98
CA VAL A 177 42.11 -3.28 -19.10
C VAL A 177 42.51 -1.93 -19.69
N VAL A 178 41.88 -1.51 -20.79
CA VAL A 178 42.19 -0.22 -21.44
C VAL A 178 41.92 0.95 -20.49
N ASP A 179 40.85 0.89 -19.72
CA ASP A 179 40.44 1.99 -18.86
C ASP A 179 41.32 2.08 -17.59
N ALA A 180 41.71 0.94 -17.01
CA ALA A 180 42.58 0.88 -15.84
C ALA A 180 44.07 1.07 -16.16
N LEU A 181 44.57 0.50 -17.27
CA LEU A 181 45.99 0.38 -17.61
C LEU A 181 46.42 1.17 -18.86
N GLY A 182 45.47 1.61 -19.68
CA GLY A 182 45.74 2.25 -20.96
C GLY A 182 45.80 1.26 -22.13
N LEU A 183 45.77 1.81 -23.35
CA LEU A 183 45.73 1.05 -24.61
C LEU A 183 46.96 0.15 -24.84
N GLU A 184 48.13 0.57 -24.34
CA GLU A 184 49.38 -0.17 -24.56
C GLU A 184 49.43 -1.53 -23.85
N GLN A 185 48.58 -1.72 -22.83
CA GLN A 185 48.55 -2.93 -22.00
C GLN A 185 47.41 -3.88 -22.37
N GLN A 186 46.82 -3.71 -23.56
CA GLN A 186 45.69 -4.51 -24.02
C GLN A 186 46.00 -6.01 -24.15
N ASP A 187 47.26 -6.40 -24.34
CA ASP A 187 47.70 -7.79 -24.37
C ASP A 187 47.46 -8.52 -23.03
N LEU A 188 47.47 -7.79 -21.90
CA LEU A 188 47.14 -8.33 -20.57
C LEU A 188 45.69 -8.77 -20.41
N CYS A 189 44.82 -8.50 -21.39
CA CYS A 189 43.46 -9.05 -21.41
C CYS A 189 43.44 -10.58 -21.58
N GLY A 190 44.50 -11.15 -22.19
CA GLY A 190 44.60 -12.59 -22.44
C GLY A 190 43.61 -13.13 -23.48
N LEU A 191 43.08 -12.27 -24.36
CA LEU A 191 42.15 -12.69 -25.43
C LEU A 191 42.91 -13.28 -26.63
N PRO A 192 42.34 -14.28 -27.33
CA PRO A 192 42.88 -14.73 -28.61
C PRO A 192 42.98 -13.56 -29.61
N PRO A 193 44.01 -13.51 -30.49
CA PRO A 193 44.24 -12.37 -31.38
C PRO A 193 43.04 -11.98 -32.26
N GLU A 194 42.30 -12.97 -32.76
CA GLU A 194 41.09 -12.74 -33.56
C GLU A 194 39.98 -12.05 -32.74
N VAL A 195 39.75 -12.56 -31.52
CA VAL A 195 38.76 -12.01 -30.58
C VAL A 195 39.17 -10.61 -30.11
N LEU A 196 40.46 -10.39 -29.84
CA LEU A 196 41.00 -9.08 -29.47
C LEU A 196 40.72 -8.05 -30.58
N THR A 197 41.06 -8.38 -31.83
CA THR A 197 40.88 -7.49 -32.99
C THR A 197 39.40 -7.17 -33.24
N GLU A 198 38.53 -8.18 -33.16
CA GLU A 198 37.08 -7.99 -33.27
C GLU A 198 36.56 -7.09 -32.13
N THR A 199 36.97 -7.35 -30.89
CA THR A 199 36.53 -6.59 -29.71
C THR A 199 37.02 -5.14 -29.76
N GLN A 200 38.25 -4.88 -30.19
CA GLN A 200 38.77 -3.53 -30.42
C GLN A 200 37.90 -2.76 -31.41
N THR A 201 37.52 -3.40 -32.52
CA THR A 201 36.64 -2.81 -33.53
C THR A 201 35.29 -2.44 -32.94
N TRP A 202 34.73 -3.27 -32.06
CA TRP A 202 33.49 -2.97 -31.36
C TRP A 202 33.65 -1.79 -30.38
N ILE A 203 34.73 -1.76 -29.59
CA ILE A 203 35.02 -0.64 -28.67
C ILE A 203 35.11 0.68 -29.44
N GLU A 204 35.87 0.71 -30.53
CA GLU A 204 36.03 1.92 -31.35
C GLU A 204 34.69 2.43 -31.88
N ARG A 205 33.86 1.51 -32.40
CA ARG A 205 32.50 1.84 -32.86
C ARG A 205 31.60 2.37 -31.74
N LEU A 206 31.71 1.82 -30.52
CA LEU A 206 30.92 2.24 -29.38
C LEU A 206 31.35 3.63 -28.87
N ARG A 207 32.67 3.92 -28.87
CA ARG A 207 33.28 5.18 -28.41
C ARG A 207 33.18 6.31 -29.43
N THR A 208 33.00 6.02 -30.72
CA THR A 208 32.98 7.04 -31.78
C THR A 208 32.09 8.26 -31.44
N PRO A 209 30.84 8.12 -30.96
CA PRO A 209 30.00 9.29 -30.66
C PRO A 209 30.47 10.10 -29.44
N GLU A 210 31.02 9.43 -28.43
CA GLU A 210 31.62 10.06 -27.25
C GLU A 210 32.84 10.90 -27.66
N LEU A 211 33.77 10.30 -28.41
CA LEU A 211 34.97 10.97 -28.91
C LEU A 211 34.63 12.15 -29.83
N ALA A 212 33.63 12.00 -30.70
CA ALA A 212 33.16 13.08 -31.56
C ALA A 212 32.55 14.25 -30.78
N ALA A 213 31.81 13.98 -29.71
CA ALA A 213 31.24 15.02 -28.85
C ALA A 213 32.32 15.73 -28.03
N LYS A 214 33.28 14.98 -27.44
CA LYS A 214 34.44 15.52 -26.72
C LYS A 214 35.33 16.37 -27.63
N GLY A 215 35.66 15.89 -28.83
CA GLY A 215 36.47 16.63 -29.82
C GLY A 215 35.83 17.93 -30.31
N ARG A 216 34.50 18.07 -30.21
CA ARG A 216 33.76 19.30 -30.53
C ARG A 216 33.51 20.19 -29.31
N GLY A 217 33.98 19.82 -28.12
CA GLY A 217 33.75 20.53 -26.87
C GLY A 217 32.29 20.52 -26.38
N ARG A 218 31.43 19.66 -26.94
CA ARG A 218 29.98 19.63 -26.62
C ARG A 218 29.59 18.56 -25.61
N TRP A 219 30.57 17.88 -25.00
CA TRP A 219 30.30 16.78 -24.08
C TRP A 219 29.44 17.21 -22.89
N GLN A 220 29.75 18.37 -22.29
CA GLN A 220 29.05 18.88 -21.11
C GLN A 220 27.62 19.37 -21.37
N ASP A 221 27.26 19.59 -22.65
CA ASP A 221 25.93 20.08 -23.06
C ASP A 221 24.99 18.93 -23.46
N LEU A 222 25.49 17.70 -23.46
CA LEU A 222 24.80 16.53 -23.98
C LEU A 222 23.89 15.92 -22.91
N ASP A 223 22.70 15.46 -23.31
CA ASP A 223 21.84 14.69 -22.40
C ASP A 223 22.45 13.30 -22.18
N LEU A 224 23.13 13.13 -21.04
CA LEU A 224 23.79 11.87 -20.70
C LEU A 224 22.80 10.69 -20.57
N LEU A 225 21.54 10.91 -20.21
CA LEU A 225 20.56 9.83 -20.13
C LEU A 225 20.17 9.34 -21.52
N GLU A 226 19.94 10.26 -22.46
CA GLU A 226 19.67 9.90 -23.86
C GLU A 226 20.87 9.20 -24.49
N HIS A 227 22.07 9.73 -24.28
CA HIS A 227 23.31 9.12 -24.75
C HIS A 227 23.51 7.72 -24.18
N THR A 228 23.34 7.55 -22.86
CA THR A 228 23.42 6.25 -22.20
C THR A 228 22.40 5.29 -22.82
N ALA A 229 21.15 5.70 -23.01
CA ALA A 229 20.13 4.86 -23.65
C ALA A 229 20.55 4.39 -25.05
N ASP A 230 21.11 5.29 -25.86
CA ASP A 230 21.58 4.98 -27.21
C ASP A 230 22.78 4.04 -27.22
N ARG A 231 23.74 4.24 -26.32
CA ARG A 231 24.88 3.33 -26.16
C ARG A 231 24.44 1.95 -25.68
N LEU A 232 23.51 1.88 -24.73
CA LEU A 232 22.92 0.60 -24.29
C LEU A 232 22.23 -0.15 -25.43
N ARG A 233 21.50 0.55 -26.32
CA ARG A 233 20.91 -0.04 -27.53
C ARG A 233 21.98 -0.50 -28.52
N ALA A 234 23.07 0.25 -28.66
CA ALA A 234 24.19 -0.13 -29.51
C ALA A 234 24.86 -1.42 -29.02
N ILE A 235 25.09 -1.55 -27.71
CA ILE A 235 25.60 -2.77 -27.09
C ILE A 235 24.62 -3.93 -27.32
N ASP A 236 23.31 -3.72 -27.15
CA ASP A 236 22.32 -4.76 -27.40
C ASP A 236 22.39 -5.34 -28.81
N ARG A 237 22.62 -4.50 -29.83
CA ARG A 237 22.75 -4.94 -31.23
C ARG A 237 24.03 -5.76 -31.48
N LEU A 238 25.06 -5.59 -30.66
CA LEU A 238 26.29 -6.39 -30.74
C LEU A 238 26.13 -7.76 -30.06
N ILE A 239 25.43 -7.79 -28.93
CA ILE A 239 25.32 -8.99 -28.09
C ILE A 239 24.14 -9.89 -28.49
N TYR A 240 23.02 -9.30 -28.91
CA TYR A 240 21.77 -10.02 -29.12
C TYR A 240 21.32 -10.05 -30.59
N PRO A 241 20.64 -11.13 -31.01
CA PRO A 241 19.96 -11.17 -32.30
C PRO A 241 18.90 -10.06 -32.44
N PRO A 242 18.61 -9.55 -33.65
CA PRO A 242 17.67 -8.44 -33.86
C PRO A 242 16.26 -8.64 -33.27
N LYS A 243 15.77 -9.89 -33.27
CA LYS A 243 14.42 -10.27 -32.79
C LYS A 243 14.39 -10.74 -31.33
N GLN A 244 15.49 -10.59 -30.60
CA GLN A 244 15.64 -11.15 -29.25
C GLN A 244 14.68 -10.55 -28.21
N PHE A 245 14.07 -9.41 -28.52
CA PHE A 245 13.23 -8.63 -27.62
C PHE A 245 11.81 -8.41 -28.15
N ASP A 246 11.46 -9.03 -29.28
CA ASP A 246 10.14 -8.87 -29.91
C ASP A 246 9.02 -9.50 -29.05
N ASP A 247 9.38 -10.37 -28.11
CA ASP A 247 8.47 -11.04 -27.16
C ASP A 247 8.25 -10.26 -25.85
N LEU A 248 8.89 -9.09 -25.69
CA LEU A 248 8.76 -8.28 -24.49
C LEU A 248 7.47 -7.46 -24.53
N GLU A 249 6.55 -7.79 -23.62
CA GLU A 249 5.31 -7.08 -23.47
C GLU A 249 5.49 -5.82 -22.63
N GLU A 250 4.71 -4.79 -22.96
CA GLU A 250 4.63 -3.59 -22.13
C GLU A 250 3.80 -3.85 -20.87
N ILE A 251 4.50 -3.94 -19.74
CA ILE A 251 3.91 -4.05 -18.41
C ILE A 251 4.25 -2.79 -17.64
N ASP A 252 3.23 -1.98 -17.35
CA ASP A 252 3.36 -0.82 -16.47
C ASP A 252 3.11 -1.25 -15.03
N GLU A 253 4.18 -1.36 -14.24
CA GLU A 253 4.10 -1.67 -12.81
C GLU A 253 3.57 -0.45 -12.04
N LEU A 254 2.32 -0.52 -11.57
CA LEU A 254 1.66 0.56 -10.85
C LEU A 254 2.09 0.60 -9.39
N VAL A 255 2.08 -0.56 -8.73
CA VAL A 255 2.46 -0.73 -7.32
C VAL A 255 3.04 -2.12 -7.12
N ARG A 256 4.15 -2.21 -6.42
CA ARG A 256 4.70 -3.47 -5.91
C ARG A 256 4.79 -3.39 -4.40
N VAL A 257 4.26 -4.41 -3.74
CA VAL A 257 4.19 -4.44 -2.27
C VAL A 257 4.75 -5.77 -1.76
N PRO A 258 5.64 -5.75 -0.74
CA PRO A 258 6.07 -6.97 -0.09
C PRO A 258 4.90 -7.60 0.68
N ILE A 259 4.78 -8.91 0.57
CA ILE A 259 3.83 -9.73 1.32
C ILE A 259 4.61 -10.78 2.14
N ALA A 260 3.91 -11.72 2.78
CA ALA A 260 4.54 -12.71 3.64
C ALA A 260 5.68 -13.48 2.97
N ASN A 261 6.65 -13.92 3.78
CA ASN A 261 7.77 -14.80 3.37
C ASN A 261 8.66 -14.20 2.27
N GLY A 262 8.85 -12.88 2.25
CA GLY A 262 9.73 -12.19 1.30
C GLY A 262 9.23 -12.19 -0.15
N ARG A 263 7.96 -12.57 -0.35
CA ARG A 263 7.27 -12.55 -1.63
C ARG A 263 6.70 -11.16 -1.94
N VAL A 264 6.29 -10.95 -3.20
CA VAL A 264 5.72 -9.69 -3.66
C VAL A 264 4.37 -9.89 -4.35
N ALA A 265 3.48 -8.94 -4.13
CA ALA A 265 2.29 -8.73 -4.95
C ALA A 265 2.55 -7.55 -5.90
N ILE A 266 2.26 -7.75 -7.18
CA ILE A 266 2.49 -6.78 -8.24
C ILE A 266 1.15 -6.36 -8.82
N ILE A 267 0.85 -5.08 -8.72
CA ILE A 267 -0.31 -4.45 -9.35
C ILE A 267 0.22 -3.76 -10.59
N CYS A 268 -0.24 -4.18 -11.76
CA CYS A 268 0.27 -3.71 -13.05
C CYS A 268 -0.85 -3.45 -14.04
N ARG A 269 -0.55 -2.69 -15.09
CA ARG A 269 -1.39 -2.49 -16.26
C ARG A 269 -0.67 -3.06 -17.48
N SER A 270 -1.41 -3.75 -18.32
CA SER A 270 -0.90 -4.25 -19.60
C SER A 270 -2.07 -4.49 -20.56
N GLU A 271 -1.79 -4.47 -21.85
CA GLU A 271 -2.76 -4.78 -22.91
C GLU A 271 -2.92 -6.30 -23.10
N VAL A 272 -1.91 -7.08 -22.73
CA VAL A 272 -1.94 -8.54 -22.81
C VAL A 272 -2.61 -9.19 -21.60
N GLY A 273 -2.95 -10.47 -21.75
CA GLY A 273 -3.60 -11.26 -20.72
C GLY A 273 -2.73 -11.55 -19.50
N ILE A 274 -3.38 -11.98 -18.42
CA ILE A 274 -2.70 -12.23 -17.14
C ILE A 274 -1.67 -13.36 -17.20
N TYR A 275 -1.81 -14.30 -18.14
CA TYR A 275 -0.88 -15.42 -18.29
C TYR A 275 0.41 -15.00 -19.01
N GLU A 276 0.31 -14.10 -19.99
CA GLU A 276 1.45 -13.47 -20.66
C GLU A 276 2.22 -12.60 -19.65
N VAL A 277 1.48 -11.79 -18.88
CA VAL A 277 2.03 -11.00 -17.77
C VAL A 277 2.71 -11.90 -16.73
N GLU A 278 2.09 -13.02 -16.35
CA GLU A 278 2.69 -13.98 -15.41
C GLU A 278 4.00 -14.55 -15.95
N ARG A 279 4.05 -14.97 -17.22
CA ARG A 279 5.25 -15.53 -17.85
C ARG A 279 6.41 -14.54 -17.76
N GLN A 280 6.18 -13.29 -18.14
CA GLN A 280 7.21 -12.25 -18.09
C GLN A 280 7.59 -11.91 -16.64
N LEU A 281 6.63 -11.61 -15.76
CA LEU A 281 6.93 -11.26 -14.37
C LEU A 281 7.61 -12.41 -13.60
N ARG A 282 7.29 -13.68 -13.88
CA ARG A 282 7.96 -14.83 -13.27
C ARG A 282 9.43 -14.90 -13.68
N ARG A 283 9.76 -14.53 -14.92
CA ARG A 283 11.16 -14.39 -15.36
C ARG A 283 11.88 -13.26 -14.59
N LEU A 284 11.21 -12.12 -14.39
CA LEU A 284 11.80 -10.93 -13.76
C LEU A 284 11.96 -11.05 -12.25
N HIS A 285 10.99 -11.64 -11.55
CA HIS A 285 10.97 -11.72 -10.08
C HIS A 285 11.25 -13.13 -9.55
N GLY A 286 11.34 -14.13 -10.41
CA GLY A 286 11.59 -15.53 -10.03
C GLY A 286 10.54 -16.03 -9.04
N ARG A 287 11.01 -16.77 -8.02
CA ARG A 287 10.15 -17.30 -6.94
C ARG A 287 9.51 -16.20 -6.09
N ARG A 288 9.93 -14.94 -6.16
CA ARG A 288 9.36 -13.89 -5.30
C ARG A 288 7.98 -13.44 -5.76
N LEU A 289 7.66 -13.59 -7.04
CA LEU A 289 6.33 -13.29 -7.55
C LEU A 289 5.31 -14.24 -6.94
N ALA A 290 4.32 -13.69 -6.25
CA ALA A 290 3.33 -14.51 -5.56
C ALA A 290 1.89 -14.10 -5.89
N VAL A 291 1.63 -12.83 -6.18
CA VAL A 291 0.31 -12.36 -6.61
C VAL A 291 0.47 -11.34 -7.73
N ILE A 292 -0.37 -11.47 -8.75
CA ILE A 292 -0.52 -10.51 -9.84
C ILE A 292 -1.92 -9.91 -9.76
N VAL A 293 -1.98 -8.59 -9.88
CA VAL A 293 -3.23 -7.84 -10.00
C VAL A 293 -3.16 -7.04 -11.29
N LEU A 294 -3.75 -7.59 -12.34
CA LEU A 294 -3.74 -6.98 -13.67
C LEU A 294 -4.92 -6.02 -13.83
N GLN A 295 -4.62 -4.74 -14.06
CA GLN A 295 -5.60 -3.74 -14.50
C GLN A 295 -5.77 -3.84 -16.01
N GLN A 296 -6.94 -4.32 -16.47
CA GLN A 296 -7.29 -4.36 -17.89
C GLN A 296 -7.94 -3.05 -18.34
N ARG A 297 -8.74 -2.44 -17.46
CA ARG A 297 -9.36 -1.12 -17.64
C ARG A 297 -9.33 -0.37 -16.32
N THR A 298 -9.60 0.94 -16.33
CA THR A 298 -9.51 1.80 -15.12
C THR A 298 -10.17 1.21 -13.87
N SER A 299 -11.31 0.53 -14.03
CA SER A 299 -12.09 -0.09 -12.95
C SER A 299 -12.20 -1.62 -13.05
N VAL A 300 -11.43 -2.28 -13.92
CA VAL A 300 -11.51 -3.74 -14.14
C VAL A 300 -10.17 -4.39 -13.86
N TYR A 301 -10.18 -5.30 -12.90
CA TYR A 301 -8.98 -6.00 -12.43
C TYR A 301 -9.18 -7.51 -12.43
N THR A 302 -8.13 -8.22 -12.84
CA THR A 302 -7.99 -9.67 -12.69
C THR A 302 -6.89 -9.95 -11.67
N LEU A 303 -7.22 -10.77 -10.68
CA LEU A 303 -6.28 -11.18 -9.63
C LEU A 303 -5.88 -12.62 -9.88
N ARG A 304 -4.60 -12.91 -9.70
CA ARG A 304 -4.06 -14.27 -9.75
C ARG A 304 -3.03 -14.48 -8.67
N GLN A 305 -3.22 -15.54 -7.90
CA GLN A 305 -2.23 -16.04 -6.96
C GLN A 305 -1.35 -17.07 -7.68
N VAL A 306 -0.08 -16.74 -7.78
CA VAL A 306 0.94 -17.50 -8.52
C VAL A 306 1.67 -18.47 -7.59
N ASP A 307 1.74 -18.14 -6.30
CA ASP A 307 2.38 -18.95 -5.26
C ASP A 307 1.34 -19.64 -4.37
N ALA A 308 1.28 -20.96 -4.44
CA ALA A 308 0.38 -21.78 -3.64
C ALA A 308 0.78 -21.86 -2.16
N TYR A 309 2.02 -21.51 -1.80
CA TYR A 309 2.55 -21.62 -0.43
C TYR A 309 2.33 -20.36 0.42
N LEU A 310 1.51 -19.42 -0.05
CA LEU A 310 1.12 -18.26 0.74
C LEU A 310 0.24 -18.69 1.93
N PRO A 311 0.29 -17.96 3.06
CA PRO A 311 -0.47 -18.29 4.27
C PRO A 311 -1.99 -18.09 4.14
N ALA A 312 -2.46 -17.55 3.01
CA ALA A 312 -3.86 -17.30 2.71
C ALA A 312 -4.10 -17.51 1.21
N THR A 313 -5.37 -17.48 0.79
CA THR A 313 -5.78 -17.54 -0.61
C THR A 313 -6.38 -16.21 -1.06
N LEU A 314 -6.66 -16.07 -2.36
CA LEU A 314 -7.39 -14.88 -2.86
C LEU A 314 -8.76 -14.69 -2.21
N ALA A 315 -9.37 -15.72 -1.62
CA ALA A 315 -10.62 -15.58 -0.89
C ALA A 315 -10.53 -14.53 0.22
N SER A 316 -9.41 -14.49 0.96
CA SER A 316 -9.17 -13.49 2.00
C SER A 316 -8.96 -12.09 1.42
N VAL A 317 -8.36 -11.99 0.23
CA VAL A 317 -8.21 -10.72 -0.50
C VAL A 317 -9.59 -10.21 -0.93
N TYR A 318 -10.43 -11.06 -1.52
CA TYR A 318 -11.79 -10.69 -1.95
C TYR A 318 -12.67 -10.24 -0.79
N GLU A 319 -12.64 -10.96 0.34
CA GLU A 319 -13.41 -10.59 1.53
C GLU A 319 -13.11 -9.15 1.98
N ARG A 320 -11.82 -8.80 2.03
CA ARG A 320 -11.37 -7.47 2.45
C ARG A 320 -11.62 -6.39 1.40
N LEU A 321 -11.40 -6.70 0.12
CA LEU A 321 -11.74 -5.79 -0.98
C LEU A 321 -13.24 -5.50 -1.01
N ASN A 322 -14.07 -6.54 -0.81
CA ASN A 322 -15.51 -6.38 -0.71
C ASN A 322 -15.92 -5.48 0.45
N LEU A 323 -15.16 -5.39 1.54
CA LEU A 323 -15.51 -4.49 2.64
C LEU A 323 -15.20 -3.02 2.34
N ILE A 324 -14.12 -2.75 1.60
CA ILE A 324 -13.64 -1.39 1.33
C ILE A 324 -14.15 -0.79 0.02
N ASP A 325 -14.54 -1.62 -0.95
CA ASP A 325 -14.97 -1.14 -2.27
C ASP A 325 -16.44 -0.70 -2.22
N PRO A 326 -16.74 0.60 -2.42
CA PRO A 326 -18.11 1.09 -2.42
C PRO A 326 -18.93 0.61 -3.62
N ALA A 327 -18.29 0.13 -4.69
CA ALA A 327 -18.98 -0.48 -5.82
C ALA A 327 -19.33 -1.96 -5.60
N ALA A 328 -18.69 -2.61 -4.63
CA ALA A 328 -18.95 -4.01 -4.30
C ALA A 328 -20.18 -4.15 -3.38
N GLY A 329 -21.07 -5.08 -3.75
CA GLY A 329 -22.19 -5.46 -2.90
C GLY A 329 -21.77 -6.38 -1.75
N GLY A 330 -22.75 -6.72 -0.89
CA GLY A 330 -22.57 -7.66 0.22
C GLY A 330 -22.47 -9.12 -0.22
N HIS A 331 -22.47 -10.05 0.75
CA HIS A 331 -22.23 -11.48 0.54
C HIS A 331 -23.06 -12.11 -0.58
N ARG A 332 -24.33 -11.73 -0.75
CA ARG A 332 -25.21 -12.30 -1.77
C ARG A 332 -25.19 -11.56 -3.12
N SER A 333 -24.48 -10.45 -3.21
CA SER A 333 -24.42 -9.69 -4.47
C SER A 333 -23.58 -10.45 -5.50
N ALA A 334 -24.14 -10.63 -6.70
CA ALA A 334 -23.36 -11.07 -7.87
C ALA A 334 -22.31 -10.02 -8.28
N ASN A 335 -22.51 -8.75 -7.89
CA ASN A 335 -21.58 -7.66 -8.16
C ASN A 335 -20.63 -7.46 -6.97
N ARG A 336 -19.63 -8.32 -6.86
CA ARG A 336 -18.60 -8.30 -5.81
C ARG A 336 -17.24 -8.76 -6.35
N TRP A 337 -16.16 -8.50 -5.62
CA TRP A 337 -14.88 -9.18 -5.83
C TRP A 337 -15.05 -10.67 -5.56
N GLY A 338 -14.56 -11.50 -6.47
CA GLY A 338 -14.71 -12.95 -6.34
C GLY A 338 -14.08 -13.73 -7.48
N GLY A 339 -14.11 -15.06 -7.34
CA GLY A 339 -13.49 -16.02 -8.24
C GLY A 339 -13.13 -17.29 -7.48
N SER A 340 -12.19 -18.06 -8.03
CA SER A 340 -11.58 -19.18 -7.30
C SER A 340 -10.55 -18.67 -6.28
N THR A 341 -9.99 -19.59 -5.51
CA THR A 341 -8.89 -19.34 -4.57
C THR A 341 -7.60 -18.87 -5.25
N GLU A 342 -7.47 -19.09 -6.56
CA GLU A 342 -6.26 -18.82 -7.33
C GLU A 342 -6.43 -17.76 -8.42
N ILE A 343 -7.64 -17.57 -8.94
CA ILE A 343 -7.92 -16.56 -9.96
C ILE A 343 -9.32 -15.97 -9.80
N GLY A 344 -9.44 -14.66 -10.00
CA GLY A 344 -10.71 -13.96 -9.94
C GLY A 344 -10.58 -12.51 -10.36
N GLY A 345 -11.51 -11.67 -9.94
CA GLY A 345 -11.48 -10.27 -10.37
C GLY A 345 -12.43 -9.35 -9.63
N SER A 346 -12.49 -8.13 -10.15
CA SER A 346 -13.34 -7.03 -9.68
C SER A 346 -14.84 -7.28 -9.93
N PRO A 347 -15.73 -6.52 -9.27
CA PRO A 347 -17.18 -6.59 -9.51
C PRO A 347 -17.52 -6.43 -11.00
N ARG A 348 -18.27 -7.39 -11.57
CA ARG A 348 -18.48 -7.50 -13.02
C ARG A 348 -19.39 -6.41 -13.61
N ARG A 349 -20.38 -5.93 -12.86
CA ARG A 349 -21.40 -4.98 -13.37
C ARG A 349 -20.94 -3.53 -13.26
N SER A 350 -20.30 -3.16 -12.14
CA SER A 350 -19.91 -1.78 -11.87
C SER A 350 -18.42 -1.50 -12.08
N GLY A 351 -17.59 -2.55 -12.15
CA GLY A 351 -16.17 -2.42 -11.86
C GLY A 351 -15.92 -2.06 -10.38
N THR A 352 -14.67 -1.79 -10.05
CA THR A 352 -14.22 -1.33 -8.73
C THR A 352 -14.04 0.18 -8.66
N ARG A 353 -14.21 0.76 -7.47
CA ARG A 353 -13.81 2.14 -7.13
C ARG A 353 -12.56 2.23 -6.26
N VAL A 354 -11.93 1.11 -5.92
CA VAL A 354 -10.67 1.10 -5.16
C VAL A 354 -9.47 1.33 -6.07
N THR A 355 -8.48 2.05 -5.55
CA THR A 355 -7.25 2.39 -6.27
C THR A 355 -6.23 1.25 -6.23
N PRO A 356 -5.23 1.22 -7.15
CA PRO A 356 -4.10 0.28 -7.08
C PRO A 356 -3.42 0.22 -5.71
N GLN A 357 -3.24 1.37 -5.05
CA GLN A 357 -2.60 1.46 -3.72
C GLN A 357 -3.47 0.83 -2.64
N GLN A 358 -4.79 1.00 -2.71
CA GLN A 358 -5.72 0.35 -1.79
C GLN A 358 -5.70 -1.16 -1.98
N ILE A 359 -5.71 -1.66 -3.22
CA ILE A 359 -5.60 -3.09 -3.52
C ILE A 359 -4.29 -3.66 -2.97
N ALA A 360 -3.16 -2.99 -3.21
CA ALA A 360 -1.86 -3.38 -2.67
C ALA A 360 -1.88 -3.46 -1.14
N SER A 361 -2.48 -2.47 -0.46
CA SER A 361 -2.60 -2.47 1.00
C SER A 361 -3.47 -3.63 1.50
N VAL A 362 -4.50 -4.02 0.75
CA VAL A 362 -5.33 -5.18 1.09
C VAL A 362 -4.56 -6.48 0.90
N CYS A 363 -3.82 -6.65 -0.20
CA CYS A 363 -2.96 -7.80 -0.41
C CYS A 363 -1.94 -7.95 0.73
N GLN A 364 -1.27 -6.87 1.11
CA GLN A 364 -0.30 -6.87 2.21
C GLN A 364 -0.93 -7.33 3.52
N ARG A 365 -2.13 -6.84 3.85
CA ARG A 365 -2.83 -7.26 5.07
C ARG A 365 -3.38 -8.67 4.97
N ALA A 366 -3.87 -9.10 3.81
CA ALA A 366 -4.52 -10.40 3.62
C ALA A 366 -3.53 -11.55 3.79
N TYR A 367 -2.32 -11.39 3.23
CA TYR A 367 -1.24 -12.36 3.38
C TYR A 367 -0.36 -12.11 4.60
N GLY A 368 -0.37 -10.90 5.16
CA GLY A 368 0.35 -10.56 6.39
C GLY A 368 -0.43 -10.93 7.66
N ARG A 369 0.27 -11.19 8.76
CA ARG A 369 -0.33 -11.24 10.09
C ARG A 369 -0.28 -9.83 10.69
N PRO A 370 -1.41 -9.22 11.09
CA PRO A 370 -1.39 -7.93 11.78
C PRO A 370 -0.63 -8.08 13.10
N ARG A 371 0.24 -7.12 13.40
CA ARG A 371 1.04 -7.13 14.63
C ARG A 371 0.12 -6.85 15.83
N LEU A 372 0.46 -7.38 17.01
CA LEU A 372 -0.32 -7.13 18.23
C LEU A 372 -0.48 -5.62 18.50
N LEU A 373 0.60 -4.85 18.33
CA LEU A 373 0.60 -3.40 18.50
C LEU A 373 -0.38 -2.68 17.53
N GLU A 374 -0.50 -3.17 16.29
CA GLU A 374 -1.45 -2.62 15.32
C GLU A 374 -2.90 -2.91 15.72
N ARG A 375 -3.15 -4.10 16.29
CA ARG A 375 -4.48 -4.46 16.81
C ARG A 375 -4.86 -3.59 18.01
N LEU A 376 -3.94 -3.41 18.96
CA LEU A 376 -4.15 -2.58 20.15
C LEU A 376 -4.33 -1.11 19.78
N SER A 377 -3.53 -0.58 18.84
CA SER A 377 -3.69 0.81 18.39
C SER A 377 -5.03 1.04 17.71
N ARG A 378 -5.54 0.07 16.95
CA ARG A 378 -6.88 0.15 16.35
C ARG A 378 -7.98 0.15 17.40
N ILE A 379 -7.88 -0.69 18.43
CA ILE A 379 -8.81 -0.68 19.57
C ILE A 379 -8.77 0.68 20.27
N GLY A 380 -7.57 1.20 20.57
CA GLY A 380 -7.40 2.51 21.20
C GLY A 380 -8.01 3.65 20.38
N VAL A 381 -7.76 3.69 19.07
CA VAL A 381 -8.36 4.69 18.17
C VAL A 381 -9.88 4.57 18.12
N ALA A 382 -10.44 3.35 18.13
CA ALA A 382 -11.88 3.14 18.16
C ALA A 382 -12.51 3.64 19.48
N ALA A 383 -11.88 3.33 20.61
CA ALA A 383 -12.33 3.76 21.94
C ALA A 383 -12.22 5.28 22.14
N LEU A 384 -11.11 5.90 21.72
CA LEU A 384 -10.95 7.35 21.74
C LEU A 384 -11.96 8.04 20.82
N GLY A 385 -12.23 7.46 19.64
CA GLY A 385 -13.22 7.97 18.70
C GLY A 385 -14.64 7.96 19.27
N SER A 386 -15.06 6.86 19.91
CA SER A 386 -16.36 6.84 20.58
C SER A 386 -16.39 7.78 21.79
N ALA A 387 -15.33 7.83 22.60
CA ALA A 387 -15.25 8.75 23.73
C ALA A 387 -15.36 10.23 23.32
N ALA A 388 -14.72 10.64 22.23
CA ALA A 388 -14.82 11.99 21.71
C ALA A 388 -16.26 12.35 21.31
N ILE A 389 -17.00 11.43 20.67
CA ILE A 389 -18.40 11.63 20.32
C ILE A 389 -19.27 11.76 21.58
N MET A 390 -19.06 10.86 22.56
CA MET A 390 -19.81 10.86 23.81
C MET A 390 -19.58 12.15 24.61
N LEU A 391 -18.32 12.58 24.77
CA LEU A 391 -17.97 13.81 25.47
C LEU A 391 -18.50 15.05 24.75
N ALA A 392 -18.46 15.09 23.41
CA ALA A 392 -19.05 16.19 22.64
C ALA A 392 -20.57 16.30 22.84
N ALA A 393 -21.27 15.16 22.92
CA ALA A 393 -22.70 15.13 23.19
C ALA A 393 -23.04 15.50 24.65
N LEU A 394 -22.16 15.17 25.61
CA LEU A 394 -22.34 15.48 27.03
C LEU A 394 -21.94 16.91 27.41
N ALA A 395 -21.01 17.55 26.69
CA ALA A 395 -20.47 18.86 27.06
C ALA A 395 -21.54 19.93 27.29
N PRO A 396 -22.60 20.06 26.47
CA PRO A 396 -23.66 21.05 26.71
C PRO A 396 -24.51 20.77 27.95
N LEU A 397 -24.55 19.53 28.44
CA LEU A 397 -25.30 19.14 29.63
C LEU A 397 -24.48 19.37 30.91
N LEU A 398 -23.16 19.24 30.82
CA LEU A 398 -22.24 19.38 31.96
C LEU A 398 -21.79 20.83 32.19
N MET A 399 -21.92 21.70 31.19
CA MET A 399 -21.52 23.11 31.26
C MET A 399 -22.68 24.06 30.92
N PRO A 400 -23.41 24.56 31.93
CA PRO A 400 -24.48 25.54 31.72
C PRO A 400 -23.94 26.79 31.00
N GLY A 401 -24.48 27.10 29.81
CA GLY A 401 -24.04 28.23 28.97
C GLY A 401 -23.19 27.85 27.74
N ALA A 402 -22.86 26.57 27.56
CA ALA A 402 -22.22 26.10 26.34
C ALA A 402 -23.14 26.26 25.10
N PRO A 403 -22.59 26.60 23.92
CA PRO A 403 -23.37 26.67 22.68
C PRO A 403 -23.98 25.30 22.35
N GLY A 404 -25.30 25.26 22.09
CA GLY A 404 -26.04 24.03 21.80
C GLY A 404 -26.97 23.52 22.90
N ASN A 405 -27.26 24.33 23.93
CA ASN A 405 -28.36 24.06 24.87
C ASN A 405 -29.73 24.20 24.15
N LEU A 406 -30.41 23.07 23.92
CA LEU A 406 -31.62 22.99 23.05
C LEU A 406 -32.95 22.93 23.83
N GLY A 407 -32.94 22.93 25.16
CA GLY A 407 -34.18 22.96 25.94
C GLY A 407 -34.11 22.28 27.32
N PRO A 408 -35.25 22.14 28.02
CA PRO A 408 -35.31 21.73 29.43
C PRO A 408 -35.21 20.23 29.69
N GLN A 409 -35.10 19.37 28.66
CA GLN A 409 -35.05 17.91 28.81
C GLN A 409 -33.67 17.35 28.40
N PRO A 410 -32.76 17.11 29.37
CA PRO A 410 -31.39 16.65 29.10
C PRO A 410 -31.32 15.36 28.27
N ALA A 411 -32.18 14.38 28.55
CA ALA A 411 -32.20 13.10 27.83
C ALA A 411 -32.48 13.26 26.33
N VAL A 412 -33.42 14.13 25.96
CA VAL A 412 -33.77 14.39 24.56
C VAL A 412 -32.62 15.11 23.86
N GLN A 413 -32.09 16.17 24.48
CA GLN A 413 -30.97 16.92 23.92
C GLN A 413 -29.74 16.03 23.70
N PHE A 414 -29.38 15.21 24.70
CA PHE A 414 -28.27 14.28 24.60
C PHE A 414 -28.46 13.29 23.43
N SER A 415 -29.65 12.69 23.32
CA SER A 415 -29.99 11.73 22.26
C SER A 415 -29.82 12.35 20.86
N MET A 416 -30.29 13.60 20.69
CA MET A 416 -30.20 14.33 19.43
C MET A 416 -28.76 14.71 19.06
N LEU A 417 -27.99 15.23 20.02
CA LEU A 417 -26.58 15.59 19.80
C LEU A 417 -25.74 14.34 19.49
N LEU A 418 -26.00 13.24 20.20
CA LEU A 418 -25.32 11.98 19.97
C LEU A 418 -25.62 11.43 18.57
N ALA A 419 -26.88 11.47 18.14
CA ALA A 419 -27.28 11.09 16.79
C ALA A 419 -26.63 12.00 15.72
N ALA A 420 -26.55 13.30 15.97
CA ALA A 420 -25.95 14.26 15.04
C ALA A 420 -24.44 14.02 14.87
N PHE A 421 -23.67 13.99 15.97
CA PHE A 421 -22.22 13.80 15.92
C PHE A 421 -21.83 12.40 15.44
N GLY A 422 -22.49 11.36 15.99
CA GLY A 422 -22.27 9.98 15.58
C GLY A 422 -22.67 9.74 14.13
N GLY A 423 -23.84 10.25 13.73
CA GLY A 423 -24.37 10.17 12.37
C GLY A 423 -23.49 10.87 11.34
N ALA A 424 -23.00 12.09 11.62
CA ALA A 424 -22.12 12.81 10.71
C ALA A 424 -20.81 12.05 10.44
N LEU A 425 -20.15 11.55 11.50
CA LEU A 425 -18.91 10.77 11.34
C LEU A 425 -19.18 9.42 10.66
N PHE A 426 -20.30 8.78 10.98
CA PHE A 426 -20.70 7.52 10.38
C PHE A 426 -20.99 7.66 8.89
N LEU A 427 -21.76 8.66 8.46
CA LEU A 427 -22.09 8.86 7.04
C LEU A 427 -20.85 9.18 6.22
N THR A 428 -19.98 10.08 6.72
CA THR A 428 -18.74 10.45 6.01
C THR A 428 -17.80 9.26 5.80
N ARG A 429 -17.69 8.35 6.77
CA ARG A 429 -16.86 7.14 6.66
C ARG A 429 -17.59 5.99 5.95
N GLY A 430 -18.87 5.81 6.23
CA GLY A 430 -19.73 4.76 5.71
C GLY A 430 -19.93 4.85 4.20
N PHE A 431 -20.13 6.04 3.65
CA PHE A 431 -20.24 6.18 2.19
C PHE A 431 -18.94 5.86 1.44
N ARG A 432 -17.78 6.02 2.09
CA ARG A 432 -16.48 5.69 1.49
C ARG A 432 -16.18 4.19 1.53
N ALA A 433 -16.67 3.48 2.55
CA ALA A 433 -16.45 2.06 2.74
C ALA A 433 -17.69 1.38 3.36
N PRO A 434 -18.78 1.20 2.58
CA PRO A 434 -20.07 0.78 3.10
C PRO A 434 -20.03 -0.60 3.77
N GLY A 435 -19.19 -1.52 3.27
CA GLY A 435 -19.02 -2.84 3.88
C GLY A 435 -18.37 -2.77 5.27
N LEU A 436 -17.36 -1.90 5.46
CA LEU A 436 -16.71 -1.73 6.75
C LEU A 436 -17.65 -1.23 7.83
N TYR A 437 -18.54 -0.29 7.52
CA TYR A 437 -19.40 0.35 8.51
C TYR A 437 -20.82 -0.26 8.54
N GLY A 438 -21.07 -1.32 7.77
CA GLY A 438 -22.37 -1.99 7.73
C GLY A 438 -23.48 -1.17 7.07
N LEU A 439 -23.13 -0.24 6.17
CA LEU A 439 -24.06 0.54 5.36
C LEU A 439 -24.52 -0.27 4.14
N ARG A 440 -25.08 -1.46 4.39
CA ARG A 440 -25.55 -2.42 3.39
C ARG A 440 -26.94 -2.89 3.71
N ARG A 441 -27.63 -3.42 2.70
CA ARG A 441 -28.86 -4.17 2.92
C ARG A 441 -28.54 -5.47 3.67
N PRO A 442 -29.34 -5.88 4.66
CA PRO A 442 -29.16 -7.14 5.36
C PRO A 442 -29.03 -8.33 4.41
N ALA A 443 -27.97 -9.12 4.56
CA ALA A 443 -27.67 -10.24 3.67
C ALA A 443 -28.59 -11.46 3.90
N ARG A 444 -28.91 -11.77 5.16
CA ARG A 444 -29.76 -12.89 5.60
C ARG A 444 -30.54 -12.52 6.87
N LEU A 445 -31.45 -13.40 7.27
CA LEU A 445 -32.22 -13.33 8.54
C LEU A 445 -31.66 -14.23 9.64
N ASP A 446 -30.47 -14.83 9.43
CA ASP A 446 -29.79 -15.69 10.41
C ASP A 446 -29.47 -14.97 11.72
N TRP A 447 -29.28 -13.65 11.67
CA TRP A 447 -29.15 -12.79 12.85
C TRP A 447 -30.36 -12.83 13.79
N LEU A 448 -31.56 -13.23 13.35
CA LEU A 448 -32.72 -13.34 14.24
C LEU A 448 -32.52 -14.35 15.38
N SER A 449 -31.61 -15.32 15.19
CA SER A 449 -31.26 -16.29 16.24
C SER A 449 -30.61 -15.65 17.47
N VAL A 450 -30.07 -14.43 17.38
CA VAL A 450 -29.53 -13.71 18.55
C VAL A 450 -30.60 -12.92 19.32
N VAL A 451 -31.83 -12.82 18.81
CA VAL A 451 -32.92 -12.04 19.43
C VAL A 451 -33.21 -12.50 20.86
N PRO A 452 -33.36 -13.80 21.18
CA PRO A 452 -33.66 -14.22 22.55
C PRO A 452 -32.58 -13.78 23.55
N VAL A 453 -31.30 -13.92 23.18
CA VAL A 453 -30.17 -13.53 24.03
C VAL A 453 -30.11 -12.01 24.20
N ALA A 454 -30.38 -11.25 23.14
CA ALA A 454 -30.44 -9.79 23.21
C ALA A 454 -31.58 -9.29 24.09
N VAL A 455 -32.76 -9.91 24.01
CA VAL A 455 -33.92 -9.61 24.87
C VAL A 455 -33.61 -9.89 26.33
N LEU A 456 -32.95 -11.00 26.66
CA LEU A 456 -32.51 -11.28 28.03
C LEU A 456 -31.56 -10.20 28.57
N GLY A 457 -30.58 -9.78 27.76
CA GLY A 457 -29.69 -8.67 28.11
C GLY A 457 -30.43 -7.34 28.31
N ALA A 458 -31.45 -7.08 27.50
CA ALA A 458 -32.30 -5.90 27.61
C ALA A 458 -33.15 -5.89 28.89
N LEU A 459 -33.81 -7.02 29.19
CA LEU A 459 -34.62 -7.18 30.41
C LEU A 459 -33.77 -7.09 31.69
N ALA A 460 -32.50 -7.49 31.63
CA ALA A 460 -31.52 -7.26 32.71
C ALA A 460 -31.10 -5.78 32.86
N GLY A 461 -31.69 -4.85 32.11
CA GLY A 461 -31.39 -3.42 32.16
C GLY A 461 -30.26 -2.98 31.22
N GLY A 462 -29.89 -3.82 30.25
CA GLY A 462 -28.72 -3.59 29.40
C GLY A 462 -28.92 -2.64 28.22
N VAL A 463 -30.17 -2.33 27.86
CA VAL A 463 -30.50 -1.51 26.69
C VAL A 463 -30.58 -0.03 27.04
N TRP A 464 -30.10 0.83 26.15
CA TRP A 464 -30.11 2.27 26.33
C TRP A 464 -31.50 2.82 26.03
N ILE A 465 -32.22 3.21 27.08
CA ILE A 465 -33.54 3.84 27.01
C ILE A 465 -33.39 5.28 27.52
N PRO A 466 -33.82 6.32 26.80
CA PRO A 466 -33.70 7.70 27.27
C PRO A 466 -34.56 7.91 28.52
N ALA A 467 -34.07 8.72 29.47
CA ALA A 467 -34.82 9.12 30.68
C ALA A 467 -35.93 10.14 30.35
N VAL A 468 -36.99 9.69 29.68
CA VAL A 468 -38.14 10.51 29.26
C VAL A 468 -39.40 10.14 30.04
N HIS A 469 -40.34 11.08 30.13
CA HIS A 469 -41.62 10.86 30.79
C HIS A 469 -42.61 10.23 29.81
N LEU A 470 -42.95 8.96 30.02
CA LEU A 470 -43.99 8.29 29.26
C LEU A 470 -45.33 8.41 29.99
N PRO A 471 -46.40 8.94 29.36
CA PRO A 471 -47.72 8.99 29.97
C PRO A 471 -48.25 7.57 30.22
N GLY A 472 -49.04 7.41 31.28
CA GLY A 472 -49.64 6.13 31.65
C GLY A 472 -50.66 5.62 30.62
N PRO A 473 -51.06 4.34 30.70
CA PRO A 473 -51.86 3.65 29.67
C PRO A 473 -53.25 4.25 29.39
N ALA A 474 -53.74 5.16 30.25
CA ALA A 474 -55.05 5.82 30.14
C ALA A 474 -55.00 7.29 29.67
N THR A 475 -53.82 7.85 29.33
CA THR A 475 -53.67 9.27 28.95
C THR A 475 -52.86 9.48 27.68
N ALA A 476 -53.02 10.66 27.08
CA ALA A 476 -52.51 11.20 25.81
C ALA A 476 -51.20 10.61 25.23
N LEU A 477 -51.05 10.68 23.90
CA LEU A 477 -49.83 10.33 23.18
C LEU A 477 -48.58 10.98 23.81
N PRO A 478 -47.43 10.27 23.89
CA PRO A 478 -46.19 10.84 24.39
C PRO A 478 -45.80 12.09 23.60
N ALA A 479 -45.16 13.06 24.26
CA ALA A 479 -44.74 14.28 23.61
C ALA A 479 -43.77 13.94 22.46
N VAL A 480 -43.87 14.68 21.35
CA VAL A 480 -43.03 14.48 20.16
C VAL A 480 -41.53 14.42 20.49
N PRO A 481 -40.97 15.28 21.38
CA PRO A 481 -39.55 15.20 21.76
C PRO A 481 -39.16 13.89 22.44
N ASP A 482 -40.04 13.32 23.27
CA ASP A 482 -39.80 12.06 23.98
C ASP A 482 -39.81 10.87 23.01
N LEU A 483 -40.77 10.87 22.07
CA LEU A 483 -40.82 9.88 20.98
C LEU A 483 -39.57 9.95 20.10
N LEU A 484 -39.10 11.17 19.82
CA LEU A 484 -37.89 11.40 19.03
C LEU A 484 -36.65 10.86 19.75
N ALA A 485 -36.55 11.05 21.07
CA ALA A 485 -35.45 10.50 21.88
C ALA A 485 -35.48 8.97 21.91
N LEU A 486 -36.66 8.36 22.05
CA LEU A 486 -36.84 6.91 22.03
C LEU A 486 -36.40 6.26 20.71
N LEU A 487 -36.52 6.98 19.60
CA LEU A 487 -36.05 6.52 18.29
C LEU A 487 -34.56 6.81 18.07
N THR A 488 -34.10 8.00 18.45
CA THR A 488 -32.75 8.50 18.12
C THR A 488 -31.65 7.96 19.02
N LEU A 489 -31.90 7.71 20.32
CA LEU A 489 -30.87 7.17 21.20
C LEU A 489 -30.43 5.75 20.82
N PRO A 490 -31.34 4.77 20.60
CA PRO A 490 -30.95 3.44 20.12
C PRO A 490 -30.23 3.50 18.77
N LEU A 491 -30.72 4.33 17.85
CA LEU A 491 -30.09 4.57 16.55
C LEU A 491 -28.65 5.08 16.72
N ALA A 492 -28.45 6.12 17.53
CA ALA A 492 -27.15 6.73 17.77
C ALA A 492 -26.17 5.73 18.42
N ALA A 493 -26.65 4.94 19.38
CA ALA A 493 -25.86 3.90 20.03
C ALA A 493 -25.37 2.87 19.01
N GLU A 494 -26.24 2.33 18.16
CA GLU A 494 -25.83 1.34 17.17
C GLU A 494 -24.93 1.94 16.08
N VAL A 495 -25.17 3.18 15.68
CA VAL A 495 -24.28 3.92 14.76
C VAL A 495 -22.86 4.05 15.34
N ILE A 496 -22.73 4.38 16.62
CA ILE A 496 -21.43 4.54 17.27
C ILE A 496 -20.76 3.18 17.50
N PHE A 497 -21.44 2.23 18.12
CA PHE A 497 -20.77 1.00 18.56
C PHE A 497 -20.69 -0.07 17.45
N ARG A 498 -21.73 -0.24 16.63
CA ARG A 498 -21.79 -1.28 15.57
C ARG A 498 -21.38 -0.72 14.22
N GLY A 499 -21.68 0.56 13.97
CA GLY A 499 -21.17 1.29 12.82
C GLY A 499 -19.69 1.63 12.99
N LEU A 500 -19.37 2.62 13.82
CA LEU A 500 -18.04 3.23 13.91
C LEU A 500 -17.00 2.36 14.63
N VAL A 501 -17.26 1.96 15.88
CA VAL A 501 -16.31 1.19 16.69
C VAL A 501 -16.05 -0.16 16.05
N GLN A 502 -17.07 -1.01 15.91
CA GLN A 502 -16.91 -2.34 15.33
C GLN A 502 -16.39 -2.25 13.88
N GLY A 503 -16.93 -1.33 13.07
CA GLY A 503 -16.52 -1.16 11.67
C GLY A 503 -15.05 -0.78 11.49
N SER A 504 -14.49 0.02 12.41
CA SER A 504 -13.07 0.39 12.39
C SER A 504 -12.12 -0.78 12.70
N LEU A 505 -12.64 -1.85 13.31
CA LEU A 505 -11.86 -3.02 13.73
C LEU A 505 -11.90 -4.16 12.71
N VAL A 506 -12.90 -4.22 11.82
CA VAL A 506 -13.11 -5.35 10.88
C VAL A 506 -11.89 -5.65 9.99
N MET A 507 -11.05 -4.65 9.68
CA MET A 507 -9.84 -4.85 8.86
C MET A 507 -8.67 -5.49 9.57
N SER A 508 -8.69 -5.55 10.91
CA SER A 508 -7.56 -6.00 11.73
C SER A 508 -7.84 -7.28 12.50
N PHE A 509 -9.10 -7.71 12.54
CA PHE A 509 -9.57 -8.88 13.28
C PHE A 509 -10.44 -9.76 12.39
N ALA A 510 -10.44 -11.06 12.66
CA ALA A 510 -11.41 -11.97 12.07
C ALA A 510 -12.80 -11.64 12.61
N ILE A 511 -13.79 -11.66 11.72
CA ILE A 511 -15.21 -11.48 12.04
C ILE A 511 -15.99 -12.72 11.61
N GLN A 512 -17.22 -12.85 12.10
CA GLN A 512 -18.13 -13.86 11.57
C GLN A 512 -18.48 -13.55 10.12
N SER A 513 -18.62 -14.61 9.32
CA SER A 513 -19.13 -14.53 7.96
C SER A 513 -20.63 -14.84 7.92
N CYS A 514 -21.36 -14.16 7.05
CA CYS A 514 -22.76 -14.49 6.75
C CYS A 514 -22.86 -15.95 6.27
N GLY A 515 -23.67 -16.78 6.93
CA GLY A 515 -23.82 -18.21 6.62
C GLY A 515 -22.65 -19.12 7.03
N GLY A 516 -21.62 -18.60 7.69
CA GLY A 516 -20.53 -19.39 8.28
C GLY A 516 -20.84 -19.93 9.69
N PRO A 517 -19.87 -20.56 10.37
CA PRO A 517 -20.03 -21.01 11.75
C PRO A 517 -20.21 -19.82 12.71
N TRP A 518 -20.95 -20.06 13.81
CA TRP A 518 -21.12 -19.08 14.88
C TRP A 518 -19.84 -18.96 15.71
N SER A 519 -19.41 -17.74 15.98
CA SER A 519 -18.26 -17.45 16.84
C SER A 519 -18.40 -16.04 17.41
N VAL A 520 -17.70 -15.71 18.50
CA VAL A 520 -17.68 -14.33 19.02
C VAL A 520 -16.38 -13.67 18.58
N SER A 521 -16.47 -12.59 17.82
CA SER A 521 -15.31 -11.88 17.30
C SER A 521 -14.72 -10.91 18.33
N ALA A 522 -13.43 -10.60 18.23
CA ALA A 522 -12.84 -9.55 19.06
C ALA A 522 -13.50 -8.17 18.85
N PRO A 523 -13.84 -7.74 17.61
CA PRO A 523 -14.65 -6.54 17.38
C PRO A 523 -15.99 -6.56 18.12
N THR A 524 -16.68 -7.71 18.18
CA THR A 524 -17.92 -7.87 18.96
C THR A 524 -17.69 -7.62 20.44
N ILE A 525 -16.66 -8.23 21.03
CA ILE A 525 -16.32 -8.07 22.46
C ILE A 525 -15.98 -6.61 22.79
N VAL A 526 -15.13 -5.98 21.97
CA VAL A 526 -14.71 -4.58 22.19
C VAL A 526 -15.88 -3.61 22.05
N SER A 527 -16.71 -3.79 21.02
CA SER A 527 -17.91 -2.97 20.81
C SER A 527 -18.91 -3.12 21.97
N ALA A 528 -19.17 -4.35 22.41
CA ALA A 528 -20.05 -4.66 23.54
C ALA A 528 -19.52 -4.09 24.87
N GLY A 529 -18.22 -4.24 25.14
CA GLY A 529 -17.59 -3.73 26.34
C GLY A 529 -17.63 -2.20 26.42
N LEU A 530 -17.34 -1.50 25.32
CA LEU A 530 -17.43 -0.04 25.27
C LEU A 530 -18.88 0.45 25.41
N TYR A 531 -19.85 -0.25 24.81
CA TYR A 531 -21.27 0.05 24.99
C TYR A 531 -21.71 -0.10 26.45
N ALA A 532 -21.31 -1.20 27.11
CA ALA A 532 -21.63 -1.44 28.52
C ALA A 532 -20.96 -0.41 29.45
N LEU A 533 -19.69 -0.09 29.20
CA LEU A 533 -18.95 0.91 29.96
C LEU A 533 -19.61 2.29 29.87
N TRP A 534 -19.97 2.75 28.68
CA TRP A 534 -20.68 4.02 28.51
C TRP A 534 -22.08 3.98 29.11
N GLY A 535 -22.78 2.85 29.06
CA GLY A 535 -24.06 2.67 29.75
C GLY A 535 -23.95 2.91 31.26
N ALA A 536 -22.91 2.37 31.90
CA ALA A 536 -22.64 2.59 33.32
C ALA A 536 -22.33 4.06 33.64
N VAL A 537 -21.52 4.72 32.82
CA VAL A 537 -21.19 6.16 32.97
C VAL A 537 -22.44 7.02 32.85
N LEU A 538 -23.32 6.75 31.87
CA LEU A 538 -24.54 7.51 31.63
C LEU A 538 -25.65 7.23 32.66
N GLY A 539 -25.63 6.06 33.31
CA GLY A 539 -26.56 5.70 34.37
C GLY A 539 -26.27 6.42 35.70
N SER A 540 -25.01 6.78 35.96
CA SER A 540 -24.59 7.41 37.23
C SER A 540 -25.25 8.77 37.52
N PRO A 541 -25.44 9.69 36.54
CA PRO A 541 -26.08 10.97 36.82
C PRO A 541 -27.60 11.02 36.50
N SER A 542 -28.26 9.89 36.24
CA SER A 542 -29.72 9.71 36.02
C SER A 542 -30.43 10.60 34.98
N PHE A 543 -29.74 11.55 34.33
CA PHE A 543 -30.36 12.50 33.39
C PHE A 543 -30.43 11.97 31.95
N ALA A 544 -29.68 10.92 31.60
CA ALA A 544 -29.55 10.45 30.22
C ALA A 544 -30.28 9.12 29.95
N LEU A 545 -30.12 8.14 30.85
CA LEU A 545 -30.72 6.81 30.70
C LEU A 545 -31.78 6.56 31.78
N ALA A 546 -32.90 5.95 31.38
CA ALA A 546 -33.93 5.49 32.29
C ALA A 546 -33.36 4.40 33.23
N PRO A 547 -33.82 4.33 34.50
CA PRO A 547 -33.35 3.33 35.45
C PRO A 547 -33.64 1.91 34.96
N ALA A 548 -32.93 0.91 35.48
CA ALA A 548 -33.14 -0.49 35.13
C ALA A 548 -34.56 -0.98 35.52
N LEU A 549 -35.04 -2.05 34.86
CA LEU A 549 -36.34 -2.65 35.14
C LEU A 549 -36.46 -3.15 36.61
N LEU A 550 -35.35 -3.61 37.17
CA LEU A 550 -35.24 -4.12 38.53
C LEU A 550 -34.43 -3.13 39.38
N PRO A 551 -35.09 -2.19 40.09
CA PRO A 551 -34.40 -1.13 40.85
C PRO A 551 -33.54 -1.67 42.01
N ASP A 552 -33.87 -2.85 42.56
CA ASP A 552 -33.13 -3.50 43.65
C ASP A 552 -32.01 -4.46 43.17
N ALA A 553 -31.78 -4.55 41.85
CA ALA A 553 -30.74 -5.41 41.33
C ALA A 553 -29.33 -4.87 41.67
N THR A 554 -28.38 -5.78 41.92
CA THR A 554 -26.97 -5.42 42.09
C THR A 554 -26.48 -4.64 40.86
N PRO A 555 -25.66 -3.58 41.01
CA PRO A 555 -25.21 -2.74 39.90
C PRO A 555 -24.42 -3.49 38.81
N SER A 556 -23.96 -4.71 39.09
CA SER A 556 -23.36 -5.63 38.13
C SER A 556 -24.33 -6.22 37.10
N LEU A 557 -25.63 -6.33 37.42
CA LEU A 557 -26.62 -6.97 36.54
C LEU A 557 -26.91 -6.13 35.28
N PRO A 558 -27.17 -4.81 35.37
CA PRO A 558 -27.33 -3.97 34.17
C PRO A 558 -26.06 -3.90 33.31
N LEU A 559 -24.87 -3.88 33.93
CA LEU A 559 -23.60 -3.88 33.22
C LEU A 559 -23.41 -5.18 32.42
N LEU A 560 -23.67 -6.33 33.04
CA LEU A 560 -23.64 -7.63 32.36
C LEU A 560 -24.72 -7.71 31.27
N GLY A 561 -25.94 -7.25 31.56
CA GLY A 561 -27.03 -7.15 30.60
C GLY A 561 -26.65 -6.32 29.37
N ALA A 562 -25.98 -5.17 29.58
CA ALA A 562 -25.52 -4.29 28.50
C ALA A 562 -24.42 -4.95 27.66
N PHE A 563 -23.51 -5.71 28.29
CA PHE A 563 -22.53 -6.49 27.57
C PHE A 563 -23.17 -7.60 26.74
N VAL A 564 -24.13 -8.35 27.30
CA VAL A 564 -24.85 -9.44 26.60
C VAL A 564 -25.66 -8.91 25.43
N PHE A 565 -26.49 -7.88 25.65
CA PHE A 565 -27.22 -7.20 24.58
C PHE A 565 -26.25 -6.67 23.52
N GLY A 566 -25.18 -6.02 23.96
CA GLY A 566 -24.21 -5.43 23.07
C GLY A 566 -23.47 -6.46 22.21
N ALA A 567 -23.14 -7.63 22.77
CA ALA A 567 -22.57 -8.75 22.03
C ALA A 567 -23.58 -9.27 21.00
N GLY A 568 -24.83 -9.50 21.40
CA GLY A 568 -25.91 -9.91 20.50
C GLY A 568 -26.10 -8.96 19.32
N SER A 569 -26.18 -7.65 19.57
CA SER A 569 -26.31 -6.65 18.51
C SER A 569 -25.10 -6.60 17.57
N ALA A 570 -23.87 -6.72 18.10
CA ALA A 570 -22.67 -6.76 17.28
C ALA A 570 -22.54 -8.05 16.45
N MET A 571 -23.01 -9.19 16.97
CA MET A 571 -23.13 -10.42 16.19
C MET A 571 -24.19 -10.29 15.10
N ALA A 572 -25.34 -9.67 15.39
CA ALA A 572 -26.38 -9.42 14.40
C ALA A 572 -25.87 -8.57 13.23
N ARG A 573 -25.04 -7.56 13.51
CA ARG A 573 -24.35 -6.75 12.49
C ARG A 573 -23.44 -7.59 11.59
N GLU A 574 -22.60 -8.47 12.16
CA GLU A 574 -21.69 -9.31 11.36
C GLU A 574 -22.45 -10.30 10.48
N ARG A 575 -23.48 -10.95 11.03
CA ARG A 575 -24.31 -11.92 10.31
C ARG A 575 -25.12 -11.29 9.17
N SER A 576 -25.71 -10.13 9.44
CA SER A 576 -26.49 -9.41 8.44
C SER A 576 -25.64 -8.55 7.48
N GLU A 577 -24.37 -8.30 7.81
CA GLU A 577 -23.51 -7.29 7.18
C GLU A 577 -24.08 -5.85 7.26
N SER A 578 -25.07 -5.61 8.12
CA SER A 578 -25.85 -4.39 8.15
C SER A 578 -26.04 -3.88 9.58
N ILE A 579 -25.81 -2.58 9.79
CA ILE A 579 -26.20 -1.94 11.06
C ILE A 579 -27.73 -1.84 11.21
N GLY A 580 -28.49 -1.97 10.12
CA GLY A 580 -29.94 -1.93 10.16
C GLY A 580 -30.53 -3.07 11.02
N ALA A 581 -29.89 -4.24 11.01
CA ALA A 581 -30.29 -5.36 11.88
C ALA A 581 -30.07 -5.02 13.37
N SER A 582 -28.93 -4.39 13.69
CA SER A 582 -28.62 -3.92 15.05
C SER A 582 -29.59 -2.86 15.55
N ILE A 583 -29.92 -1.87 14.71
CA ILE A 583 -30.88 -0.80 15.03
C ILE A 583 -32.26 -1.39 15.31
N LEU A 584 -32.74 -2.28 14.40
CA LEU A 584 -34.03 -2.95 14.57
C LEU A 584 -34.06 -3.80 15.84
N LEU A 585 -32.99 -4.57 16.11
CA LEU A 585 -32.88 -5.38 17.31
C LEU A 585 -32.92 -4.53 18.58
N HIS A 586 -32.24 -3.38 18.58
CA HIS A 586 -32.27 -2.44 19.70
C HIS A 586 -33.68 -1.90 19.93
N TRP A 587 -34.40 -1.46 18.89
CA TRP A 587 -35.79 -1.00 19.02
C TRP A 587 -36.74 -2.10 19.52
N ILE A 588 -36.60 -3.34 19.04
CA ILE A 588 -37.38 -4.49 19.55
C ILE A 588 -37.15 -4.66 21.06
N CYS A 589 -35.90 -4.57 21.49
CA CYS A 589 -35.55 -4.71 22.90
C CYS A 589 -36.07 -3.55 23.76
N VAL A 590 -35.98 -2.30 23.27
CA VAL A 590 -36.59 -1.13 23.95
C VAL A 590 -38.09 -1.32 24.11
N ALA A 591 -38.79 -1.69 23.02
CA ALA A 591 -40.24 -1.92 23.07
C ALA A 591 -40.61 -3.03 24.06
N THR A 592 -39.82 -4.11 24.10
CA THR A 592 -40.03 -5.23 25.04
C THR A 592 -39.88 -4.77 26.50
N VAL A 593 -38.85 -3.98 26.81
CA VAL A 593 -38.64 -3.45 28.16
C VAL A 593 -39.75 -2.48 28.57
N LEU A 594 -40.21 -1.61 27.65
CA LEU A 594 -41.31 -0.68 27.94
C LEU A 594 -42.63 -1.41 28.18
N LEU A 595 -42.94 -2.44 27.39
CA LEU A 595 -44.11 -3.30 27.60
C LEU A 595 -44.03 -4.04 28.94
N ALA A 596 -42.85 -4.56 29.30
CA ALA A 596 -42.66 -5.20 30.59
C ALA A 596 -42.86 -4.22 31.77
N ARG A 597 -42.39 -2.97 31.66
CA ARG A 597 -42.62 -1.92 32.67
C ARG A 597 -44.11 -1.62 32.87
N ALA A 598 -44.83 -1.45 31.77
CA ALA A 598 -46.27 -1.18 31.79
C ALA A 598 -47.07 -2.33 32.43
N TRP A 599 -46.53 -3.55 32.42
CA TRP A 599 -47.18 -4.72 33.02
C TRP A 599 -46.86 -4.90 34.51
N ILE A 600 -45.68 -4.44 34.97
CA ILE A 600 -45.21 -4.59 36.35
C ILE A 600 -45.62 -3.41 37.25
N SER A 601 -45.82 -2.22 36.68
CA SER A 601 -46.24 -1.01 37.41
C SER A 601 -47.71 -0.68 37.07
N PRO A 602 -48.71 -1.19 37.82
CA PRO A 602 -50.11 -0.83 37.63
C PRO A 602 -50.42 0.61 38.04
#